data_AF-A0A8D2PDT0-F1
#
_entry.id   AF-A0A8D2PDT0-F1
#
_cell.length_a   1.000
_cell.length_b   1.000
_cell.length_c   1.000
_cell.angle_alpha   90.00
_cell.angle_beta   90.00
_cell.angle_gamma   90.00
#
_symmetry.space_group_name_H-M   'P 1'
#
loop_
_entity.id
_entity.type
_entity.pdbx_description
1 polymer ?
#
loop_
_entity_poly.entity_id
_entity_poly.type
_entity_poly.pdbx_seq_one_letter_code
_entity_poly.pdbx_strand_id
1 'polypeptide(L)' 'MGDSKVKVAVRVRPMNRRELDLHTKCVVDVDANKVILHPVNTNLSKGDASFSPLWEKPSLGDGEKQINPPF' A
#
# COMPACT_ATOMS: atom_id res chain seq x y z
N MET A 1 24.86 -19.66 2.66
CA MET A 1 24.43 -18.50 3.46
C MET A 1 23.38 -17.75 2.64
N GLY A 2 22.10 -17.74 3.06
CA GLY A 2 21.25 -16.60 2.67
C GLY A 2 19.75 -16.80 2.41
N ASP A 3 19.19 -18.01 2.35
CA ASP A 3 17.78 -18.21 1.95
C ASP A 3 16.74 -18.04 3.09
N SER A 4 17.01 -17.14 4.06
CA SER A 4 16.01 -16.74 5.06
C SER A 4 14.89 -15.94 4.40
N LYS A 5 13.81 -16.63 4.02
CA LYS A 5 12.59 -15.99 3.48
C LYS A 5 11.73 -15.46 4.62
N VAL A 6 11.46 -14.16 4.60
CA VAL A 6 10.54 -13.51 5.54
C VAL A 6 9.10 -13.96 5.24
N LYS A 7 8.36 -14.32 6.30
CA LYS A 7 6.94 -14.65 6.20
C LYS A 7 6.14 -13.34 6.15
N VAL A 8 5.35 -13.18 5.10
CA VAL A 8 4.47 -12.03 4.92
C VAL A 8 3.03 -12.52 4.92
N ALA A 9 2.14 -11.75 5.54
CA ALA A 9 0.70 -11.97 5.53
C ALA A 9 0.00 -10.68 5.12
N VAL A 10 -1.10 -10.82 4.38
CA VAL A 10 -1.95 -9.70 3.97
C VAL A 10 -3.29 -9.82 4.69
N ARG A 11 -3.76 -8.71 5.26
CA ARG A 11 -5.07 -8.64 5.94
C ARG A 11 -5.96 -7.66 5.21
N VAL A 12 -7.04 -8.16 4.62
CA VAL A 12 -8.07 -7.33 4.00
C VAL A 12 -9.11 -6.98 5.08
N ARG A 13 -9.42 -5.68 5.22
CA ARG A 13 -10.50 -5.23 6.13
C ARG A 13 -11.86 -5.43 5.44
N PRO A 14 -12.92 -5.78 6.19
CA PRO A 14 -14.28 -5.71 5.67
C PRO A 14 -14.64 -4.28 5.22
N MET A 15 -15.65 -4.16 4.35
CA MET A 15 -16.15 -2.86 3.92
C MET A 15 -16.69 -2.06 5.10
N ASN A 16 -16.33 -0.78 5.14
CA ASN A 16 -16.84 0.15 6.12
C ASN A 16 -18.31 0.51 5.82
N ARG A 17 -19.07 0.95 6.83
CA ARG A 17 -20.48 1.33 6.66
C ARG A 17 -20.69 2.38 5.56
N ARG A 18 -19.79 3.37 5.47
CA ARG A 18 -19.79 4.41 4.42
C ARG A 18 -19.60 3.82 3.01
N GLU A 19 -18.76 2.79 2.87
CA GLU A 19 -18.48 2.15 1.57
C GLU A 19 -19.71 1.35 1.09
N LEU A 20 -20.44 0.72 2.02
CA LEU A 20 -21.71 0.05 1.73
C LEU A 20 -22.83 1.03 1.34
N ASP A 21 -22.97 2.12 2.09
CA ASP A 21 -24.02 3.13 1.87
C ASP A 21 -23.84 3.88 0.54
N LEU A 22 -22.58 4.17 0.19
CA LEU A 22 -22.21 4.81 -1.08
C LEU A 22 -22.01 3.81 -2.23
N HIS A 23 -22.37 2.54 -2.06
CA HIS A 23 -22.25 1.49 -3.10
C HIS A 23 -20.85 1.42 -3.73
N THR A 24 -19.82 1.62 -2.93
CA THR A 24 -18.43 1.58 -3.38
C THR A 24 -18.07 0.15 -3.75
N LYS A 25 -17.52 -0.04 -4.96
CA LYS A 25 -17.17 -1.38 -5.45
C LYS A 25 -15.98 -1.97 -4.68
N CYS A 26 -16.14 -3.18 -4.15
CA CYS A 26 -15.01 -4.01 -3.71
C CYS A 26 -14.13 -4.36 -4.92
N VAL A 27 -12.86 -3.97 -4.86
CA VAL A 27 -11.86 -4.29 -5.89
C VAL A 27 -10.84 -5.31 -5.43
N VAL A 28 -10.87 -5.70 -4.15
CA VAL A 28 -9.92 -6.67 -3.58
C VAL A 28 -10.66 -7.97 -3.34
N ASP A 29 -10.13 -9.04 -3.89
CA ASP A 29 -10.58 -10.41 -3.65
C ASP A 29 -9.42 -11.26 -3.10
N VAL A 30 -9.73 -12.29 -2.32
CA VAL A 30 -8.73 -13.16 -1.67
C VAL A 30 -9.02 -14.60 -2.05
N ASP A 31 -8.13 -15.19 -2.84
CA ASP A 31 -8.19 -16.59 -3.25
C ASP A 31 -7.03 -17.37 -2.62
N ALA A 32 -7.35 -18.19 -1.61
CA ALA A 32 -6.40 -18.95 -0.80
C ALA A 32 -5.23 -18.09 -0.25
N ASN A 33 -4.09 -18.09 -0.93
CA ASN A 33 -2.86 -17.35 -0.57
C ASN A 33 -2.56 -16.18 -1.51
N LYS A 34 -3.47 -15.87 -2.44
CA LYS A 34 -3.34 -14.79 -3.42
C LYS A 34 -4.36 -13.71 -3.11
N VAL A 35 -3.94 -12.47 -3.29
CA VAL A 35 -4.82 -11.31 -3.25
C VAL A 35 -4.93 -10.78 -4.66
N ILE A 36 -6.14 -10.74 -5.19
CA ILE A 36 -6.46 -10.28 -6.54
C ILE A 36 -6.99 -8.86 -6.44
N LEU A 37 -6.35 -7.94 -7.14
CA LEU A 37 -6.80 -6.56 -7.26
C LEU A 37 -7.44 -6.35 -8.63
N HIS A 38 -8.74 -6.10 -8.66
CA HIS A 38 -9.46 -5.76 -9.88
C HIS A 38 -9.22 -4.29 -10.25
N PRO A 39 -8.92 -3.99 -11.52
CA PRO A 39 -8.76 -2.61 -11.97
C PRO A 39 -10.10 -1.86 -11.87
N VAL A 40 -10.06 -0.66 -11.29
CA VAL A 40 -11.17 0.28 -11.28
C VAL A 40 -11.01 1.25 -12.44
N ASN A 41 -11.96 1.29 -13.39
CA ASN A 41 -11.89 2.20 -14.54
C ASN A 41 -12.18 3.67 -14.19
N THR A 42 -12.52 3.94 -12.93
CA THR A 42 -12.85 5.26 -12.44
C THR A 42 -11.57 5.97 -12.05
N ASN A 43 -11.08 6.84 -12.95
CA ASN A 43 -10.32 8.08 -12.75
C ASN A 43 -9.82 8.45 -11.32
N LEU A 44 -9.24 7.54 -10.55
CA LEU A 44 -8.36 7.85 -9.43
C LEU A 44 -6.97 8.11 -10.02
N SER A 45 -6.90 9.13 -10.87
CA SER A 45 -5.65 9.77 -11.23
C SER A 45 -4.98 10.20 -9.93
N LYS A 46 -3.83 9.58 -9.61
CA LYS A 46 -2.80 10.11 -8.71
C LYS A 46 -3.30 10.54 -7.32
N GLY A 47 -3.40 9.62 -6.37
CA GLY A 47 -3.70 10.04 -5.00
C GLY A 47 -3.36 9.03 -3.92
N ASP A 48 -3.79 7.78 -4.07
CA ASP A 48 -3.53 6.77 -3.04
C ASP A 48 -2.27 5.96 -3.35
N ALA A 49 -1.15 6.66 -3.44
CA ALA A 49 0.16 6.07 -3.17
C ALA A 49 0.42 6.15 -1.67
N SER A 50 -0.50 5.57 -0.86
CA SER A 50 -0.24 5.25 0.54
C SER A 50 0.86 4.18 0.69
N PHE A 51 1.24 3.56 -0.43
CA PHE A 51 2.50 2.83 -0.60
C PHE A 51 3.58 3.75 -1.21
N SER A 52 3.80 4.91 -0.59
CA SER A 52 5.12 5.51 -0.64
C SER A 52 5.88 4.92 0.56
N PRO A 53 6.86 4.01 0.35
CA PRO A 53 7.84 3.78 1.40
C PRO A 53 8.48 5.15 1.59
N LEU A 54 8.25 5.77 2.75
CA LEU A 54 8.81 7.07 3.14
C LEU A 54 10.36 7.12 3.02
N TRP A 55 11.01 6.02 2.66
CA TRP A 55 12.45 5.81 2.74
C TRP A 55 13.20 5.67 1.41
N GLU A 56 12.57 5.79 0.23
CA GLU A 56 13.31 5.67 -1.05
C GLU A 56 13.01 6.85 -2.04
N LYS A 57 13.68 8.01 -1.86
CA LYS A 57 14.89 8.58 -2.57
C LYS A 57 14.54 9.41 -3.84
N PRO A 58 15.25 10.54 -4.10
CA PRO A 58 16.50 10.42 -4.85
C PRO A 58 17.67 11.27 -4.34
N SER A 59 18.82 10.82 -4.79
CA SER A 59 20.20 11.27 -4.62
C SER A 59 20.55 12.64 -5.23
N LEU A 60 21.70 13.12 -4.76
CA LEU A 60 22.63 14.14 -5.29
C LEU A 60 22.38 15.61 -4.93
N GLY A 61 23.27 16.12 -4.09
CA GLY A 61 23.41 17.52 -3.70
C GLY A 61 23.92 17.58 -2.27
N ASP A 62 25.22 17.84 -2.11
CA ASP A 62 25.94 17.90 -0.85
C ASP A 62 25.19 18.68 0.24
N GLY A 63 25.08 18.09 1.43
CA GLY A 63 24.43 18.73 2.57
C GLY A 63 23.79 17.70 3.48
N GLU A 64 24.47 17.41 4.58
CA GLU A 64 24.05 16.59 5.71
C GLU A 64 22.55 16.79 6.04
N LYS A 65 21.74 15.74 5.89
CA LYS A 65 20.33 15.75 6.29
C LYS A 65 20.13 14.83 7.48
N GLN A 66 19.98 15.46 8.63
CA GLN A 66 19.68 14.86 9.92
C GLN A 66 18.34 14.10 9.83
N ILE A 67 18.40 12.79 10.03
CA ILE A 67 17.24 11.90 10.05
C ILE A 67 16.70 11.95 11.48
N ASN A 68 15.63 12.73 11.72
CA ASN A 68 14.94 12.66 13.02
C ASN A 68 13.87 11.57 12.93
N PRO A 69 14.01 10.44 13.64
CA PRO A 69 12.89 9.52 13.82
C PRO A 69 11.78 10.22 14.62
N PRO A 70 10.50 9.91 14.35
CA PRO A 70 9.44 10.38 15.22
C PRO A 70 9.59 9.66 16.58
N PHE A 71 10.00 10.41 17.60
CA PHE A 71 9.66 10.07 18.98
C PHE A 71 8.16 10.34 19.20
#